data_AF-A0A349U3W1-F1
#
_entry.id   AF-A0A349U3W1-F1
#
_cell.length_a   1.000
_cell.length_b   1.000
_cell.length_c   1.000
_cell.angle_alpha   90.00
_cell.angle_beta   90.00
_cell.angle_gamma   90.00
#
_symmetry.space_group_name_H-M   'P 1'
#
loop_
_entity.id
_entity.type
_entity.pdbx_description
1 polymer ?
#
loop_
_entity_poly.entity_id
_entity_poly.type
_entity_poly.pdbx_seq_one_letter_code
_entity_poly.pdbx_strand_id
1 'polypeptide(L)' 'MEEMKKIIGFRLKNLRKTRGLKREGLAKIIGVSVSAIRDWEQGIHSFADGIDLQHSTDVLGVRFS' A
#
# COMPACT_ATOMS: atom_id res chain seq x y z
N MET A 1 -0.94 10.60 -14.52
CA MET A 1 -0.18 10.41 -13.27
C MET A 1 -1.12 10.29 -12.07
N GLU A 2 -2.04 11.24 -11.87
CA GLU A 2 -2.98 11.23 -10.73
C GLU A 2 -3.96 10.04 -10.72
N GLU A 3 -4.55 9.71 -11.88
CA GLU A 3 -5.46 8.56 -12.00
C GLU A 3 -4.77 7.22 -11.68
N MET A 4 -3.47 7.09 -11.99
CA MET A 4 -2.71 5.86 -11.70
C MET A 4 -2.54 5.64 -10.20
N LYS A 5 -2.28 6.72 -9.43
CA LYS A 5 -2.12 6.64 -7.96
C LYS A 5 -3.40 6.16 -7.29
N LYS A 6 -4.55 6.67 -7.72
CA LYS A 6 -5.87 6.25 -7.20
C LYS A 6 -6.15 4.77 -7.50
N ILE A 7 -5.84 4.29 -8.71
CA ILE A 7 -6.04 2.88 -9.08
C ILE A 7 -5.19 1.97 -8.17
N ILE A 8 -3.92 2.32 -7.95
CA ILE A 8 -3.02 1.54 -7.09
C ILE A 8 -3.52 1.54 -5.64
N GLY A 9 -3.90 2.71 -5.11
CA GLY A 9 -4.47 2.83 -3.76
C GLY A 9 -5.73 2.00 -3.57
N PHE A 10 -6.63 2.00 -4.56
CA PHE A 10 -7.83 1.18 -4.57
C PHE A 10 -7.50 -0.33 -4.56
N ARG A 11 -6.55 -0.77 -5.40
CA ARG A 11 -6.12 -2.18 -5.43
C ARG A 11 -5.50 -2.62 -4.11
N LEU A 12 -4.66 -1.77 -3.50
CA LEU A 12 -4.07 -2.03 -2.18
C LEU A 12 -5.16 -2.19 -1.11
N LYS A 13 -6.13 -1.27 -1.08
CA LYS A 13 -7.26 -1.31 -0.15
C LYS A 13 -8.05 -2.61 -0.30
N ASN A 14 -8.31 -3.04 -1.53
CA ASN A 14 -9.03 -4.27 -1.79
C ASN A 14 -8.23 -5.50 -1.35
N LEU A 15 -6.95 -5.58 -1.70
CA LEU A 15 -6.09 -6.69 -1.30
C LEU A 15 -5.98 -6.82 0.22
N ARG A 16 -5.86 -5.69 0.93
CA ARG A 16 -5.86 -5.68 2.39
C ARG A 16 -7.17 -6.26 2.94
N LYS A 17 -8.31 -5.83 2.40
CA LYS A 17 -9.63 -6.29 2.81
C LYS A 17 -9.87 -7.78 2.49
N THR A 18 -9.46 -8.27 1.32
CA THR A 18 -9.62 -9.68 0.96
C THR A 18 -8.80 -10.60 1.85
N ARG A 19 -7.68 -10.09 2.41
CA ARG A 19 -6.89 -10.78 3.42
C ARG A 19 -7.39 -10.58 4.86
N GLY A 20 -8.54 -9.93 5.06
CA GLY A 20 -9.10 -9.67 6.40
C GLY A 20 -8.27 -8.72 7.27
N LEU A 21 -7.31 -7.99 6.68
CA LEU A 21 -6.38 -7.14 7.42
C LEU A 21 -7.01 -5.79 7.73
N LYS A 22 -6.82 -5.30 8.95
CA LYS A 22 -7.02 -3.88 9.27
C LYS A 22 -5.80 -3.07 8.81
N ARG A 23 -5.92 -1.73 8.73
CA ARG A 23 -4.80 -0.88 8.29
C ARG A 23 -3.61 -0.98 9.22
N GLU A 24 -3.87 -1.09 10.52
CA GLU A 24 -2.90 -1.30 11.59
C GLU A 24 -2.13 -2.61 11.39
N GLY A 25 -2.83 -3.68 11.01
CA GLY A 25 -2.22 -4.97 10.71
C GLY A 25 -1.30 -4.88 9.50
N LEU A 26 -1.77 -4.25 8.41
CA LEU A 26 -0.94 -4.04 7.23
C LEU A 26 0.27 -3.13 7.51
N ALA A 27 0.06 -2.05 8.25
CA ALA A 27 1.11 -1.12 8.66
C ALA A 27 2.21 -1.82 9.47
N LYS A 28 1.81 -2.67 10.44
CA LYS A 28 2.75 -3.48 11.22
C LYS A 28 3.52 -4.48 10.36
N ILE A 29 2.85 -5.11 9.40
CA ILE A 29 3.45 -6.08 8.48
C ILE A 29 4.49 -5.43 7.57
N ILE A 30 4.20 -4.23 7.06
CA ILE A 30 5.10 -3.49 6.15
C ILE A 30 6.14 -2.68 6.93
N GLY A 31 5.89 -2.36 8.21
CA GLY A 31 6.77 -1.52 9.03
C GLY A 31 6.59 -0.01 8.79
N VAL A 32 5.37 0.43 8.43
CA VAL A 32 5.05 1.86 8.26
C VAL A 32 3.99 2.34 9.24
N SER A 33 3.73 3.64 9.23
CA SER A 33 2.61 4.22 9.98
C SER A 33 1.27 3.85 9.35
N VAL A 34 0.22 3.80 10.17
CA VAL A 34 -1.16 3.58 9.72
C VAL A 34 -1.62 4.70 8.78
N SER A 35 -1.15 5.93 9.03
CA SER A 35 -1.40 7.09 8.19
C SER A 35 -0.82 6.91 6.79
N ALA A 36 0.39 6.35 6.65
CA ALA A 36 0.96 6.04 5.34
C ALA A 36 0.06 5.08 4.54
N ILE A 37 -0.42 4.01 5.18
CA ILE A 37 -1.38 3.08 4.54
C ILE A 37 -2.65 3.82 4.10
N ARG A 38 -3.22 4.66 4.96
CA ARG A 38 -4.42 5.44 4.65
C ARG A 38 -4.19 6.35 3.43
N ASP A 39 -3.07 7.04 3.39
CA ASP A 39 -2.76 8.03 2.36
C ASP A 39 -2.48 7.35 1.02
N TRP A 40 -1.83 6.18 1.03
CA TRP A 40 -1.68 5.33 -0.17
C TRP A 40 -3.03 4.81 -0.67
N GLU A 41 -3.90 4.32 0.22
CA GLU A 41 -5.24 3.83 -0.16
C GLU A 41 -6.13 4.93 -0.76
N GLN A 42 -5.87 6.19 -0.42
CA GLN A 42 -6.58 7.36 -0.95
C GLN A 42 -5.91 7.92 -2.21
N GLY A 43 -4.72 7.43 -2.58
CA GLY A 43 -3.95 7.94 -3.71
C GLY A 43 -3.28 9.30 -3.46
N ILE A 44 -3.22 9.75 -2.20
CA ILE A 44 -2.62 11.04 -1.80
C ILE A 44 -1.09 10.98 -1.96
N HIS A 45 -0.49 9.86 -1.55
CA HIS A 45 0.94 9.60 -1.72
C HIS A 45 1.17 8.26 -2.43
N SER A 46 2.20 8.18 -3.26
CA SER A 46 2.61 6.91 -3.85
C SER A 46 3.50 6.16 -2.87
N PHE A 47 3.43 4.83 -2.90
CA PHE A 47 4.41 3.96 -2.22
C PHE A 47 5.86 4.33 -2.59
N ALA A 48 6.07 4.86 -3.80
CA ALA A 48 7.38 5.27 -4.32
C ALA A 48 7.95 6.55 -3.66
N ASP A 49 7.14 7.32 -2.93
CA ASP A 49 7.59 8.59 -2.36
C ASP A 49 8.27 8.42 -0.99
N GLY A 50 8.22 7.23 -0.38
CA GLY A 50 8.69 7.03 1.00
C GLY A 50 9.13 5.63 1.42
N ILE A 51 9.07 4.63 0.54
CA ILE A 51 9.68 3.32 0.80
C ILE A 51 10.74 3.02 -0.25
N ASP A 52 11.94 2.73 0.23
CA ASP A 52 12.99 2.08 -0.56
C ASP A 52 12.43 0.76 -1.13
N LEU A 53 12.18 0.77 -2.45
CA LEU A 53 11.41 -0.23 -3.20
C LEU A 53 12.00 -1.66 -3.13
N GLN A 54 13.14 -1.86 -2.49
CA GLN A 54 13.82 -3.15 -2.44
C GLN A 54 13.22 -4.15 -1.43
N HIS A 55 12.44 -3.73 -0.42
CA HIS A 55 12.08 -4.63 0.71
C HIS A 55 10.60 -5.02 0.85
N SER A 56 9.64 -4.41 0.14
CA SER A 56 8.19 -4.61 0.45
C SER A 56 7.36 -5.31 -0.64
N THR A 57 7.92 -5.60 -1.82
CA THR A 57 7.19 -6.36 -2.86
C THR A 57 6.92 -7.82 -2.46
N ASP A 58 7.78 -8.39 -1.62
CA ASP A 58 7.63 -9.78 -1.13
C ASP A 58 6.50 -9.93 -0.12
N VAL A 59 6.27 -8.89 0.68
CA VAL A 59 5.32 -8.94 1.80
C VAL A 59 3.86 -9.01 1.33
N LEU A 60 3.57 -8.47 0.14
CA LEU A 60 2.23 -8.50 -0.43
C LEU A 60 2.06 -9.46 -1.60
N GLY A 61 3.14 -10.03 -2.15
CA GLY A 61 3.09 -10.91 -3.32
C GLY A 61 2.58 -10.21 -4.58
N VAL A 62 2.72 -8.88 -4.66
CA VAL A 62 2.31 -8.08 -5.82
C VAL A 62 3.57 -7.52 -6.47
N ARG A 63 3.99 -8.14 -7.56
CA ARG A 63 5.01 -7.59 -8.44
C ARG A 63 4.31 -6.63 -9.40
N PHE A 64 4.58 -5.33 -9.27
CA PHE A 64 4.17 -4.36 -10.28
C PHE A 64 5.10 -4.56 -11.48
N SER A 65 4.62 -5.26 -12.50
CA SER A 65 5.25 -5.38 -13.82
C SER A 65 4.89 -4.20 -14.70
#